data_AF-A0A5C6JQ40-F1
#
_entry.id   AF-A0A5C6JQ40-F1
#
_cell.length_a   1.000
_cell.length_b   1.000
_cell.length_c   1.000
_cell.angle_alpha   90.00
_cell.angle_beta   90.00
_cell.angle_gamma   90.00
#
_symmetry.space_group_name_H-M   'P 1'
#
loop_
_entity.id
_entity.type
_entity.pdbx_description
1 polymer ?
#
loop_
_entity_poly.entity_id
_entity_poly.type
_entity_poly.pdbx_seq_one_letter_code
_entity_poly.pdbx_strand_id
1 'polypeptide(L)'
;MPTHHRLVEDGVRRWGRLPDRPVVADPLGAYTGLTRRLRRLRLKEWVGFTLLHPEWYSSLIIQDAHYLAGSEIYAYDRAGGVLHQHAANAPGGSPALPAELLDGACRFERDGYRIACTFHAASGRHRIEVDIAATPTSPAVRGDLELDAGAATAPLSVSSRLPGGSMYTHKAAFPARGVMRVGDAEILFDPARDLAVLDEHRSLLPYRTRWLWGTFATPAGTGPVGANFAARPELPGEPEESCLWTPGRCEPLSDVEFAPASTDPSATWHIASRDGRLDVVFQPEGRKRVKHNLGLFAIDYFQLFGHYHGVLRGADGDIEIKDVHGVCESMRARL
;
A
#
# COMPACT_ATOMS: atom_id res chain seq x y z
N MET A 1 -13.80 20.32 -14.07
CA MET A 1 -12.32 20.50 -14.00
C MET A 1 -11.69 19.49 -14.95
N PRO A 2 -10.57 19.78 -15.62
CA PRO A 2 -9.99 18.84 -16.59
C PRO A 2 -9.61 17.56 -15.86
N THR A 3 -10.27 16.47 -16.18
CA THR A 3 -9.90 15.11 -15.77
C THR A 3 -8.50 14.86 -16.31
N HIS A 4 -7.51 14.90 -15.42
CA HIS A 4 -6.11 14.79 -15.80
C HIS A 4 -5.82 13.36 -16.27
N HIS A 5 -5.83 13.15 -17.58
CA HIS A 5 -5.68 11.80 -18.16
C HIS A 5 -4.30 11.16 -17.93
N ARG A 6 -3.22 11.92 -17.72
CA ARG A 6 -1.85 11.37 -17.67
C ARG A 6 -1.00 12.01 -16.57
N LEU A 7 -0.11 11.22 -15.95
CA LEU A 7 0.90 11.69 -15.01
C LEU A 7 1.99 12.51 -15.71
N VAL A 8 2.33 12.12 -16.93
CA VAL A 8 3.24 12.85 -17.82
C VAL A 8 2.51 13.18 -19.12
N GLU A 9 2.55 14.45 -19.49
CA GLU A 9 1.93 15.00 -20.69
C GLU A 9 3.00 15.79 -21.44
N ASP A 10 3.18 15.49 -22.73
CA ASP A 10 4.20 16.11 -23.59
C ASP A 10 5.62 16.11 -22.99
N GLY A 11 5.96 15.03 -22.30
CA GLY A 11 7.25 14.86 -21.60
C GLY A 11 7.38 15.63 -20.29
N VAL A 12 6.37 16.41 -19.91
CA VAL A 12 6.33 17.17 -18.66
C VAL A 12 5.56 16.41 -17.60
N ARG A 13 6.25 16.04 -16.52
CA ARG A 13 5.63 15.37 -15.37
C ARG A 13 4.86 16.37 -14.52
N ARG A 14 3.66 15.98 -14.13
CA ARG A 14 2.84 16.71 -13.14
C ARG A 14 3.32 16.39 -11.73
N TRP A 15 3.43 17.42 -10.90
CA TRP A 15 3.84 17.36 -9.50
C TRP A 15 2.72 17.92 -8.63
N GLY A 16 2.65 17.51 -7.37
CA GLY A 16 1.59 17.94 -6.47
C GLY A 16 0.77 16.78 -5.91
N ARG A 17 -0.16 17.14 -5.02
CA ARG A 17 -1.33 16.32 -4.72
C ARG A 17 -2.32 16.46 -5.87
N LEU A 18 -2.62 15.36 -6.51
CA LEU A 18 -3.55 15.30 -7.63
C LEU A 18 -4.95 15.03 -7.07
N PRO A 19 -6.01 15.63 -7.63
CA PRO A 19 -7.38 15.41 -7.16
C PRO A 19 -7.80 13.94 -7.29
N ASP A 20 -7.30 13.27 -8.33
CA ASP A 20 -7.58 11.87 -8.63
C ASP A 20 -6.33 11.17 -9.17
N ARG A 21 -6.38 9.84 -9.23
CA ARG A 21 -5.40 9.03 -9.95
C ARG A 21 -5.43 9.40 -11.45
N PRO A 22 -4.31 9.79 -12.08
CA PRO A 22 -4.27 9.93 -13.53
C PRO A 22 -4.63 8.61 -14.21
N VAL A 23 -5.35 8.66 -15.34
CA VAL A 23 -5.70 7.45 -16.10
C VAL A 23 -4.43 6.66 -16.44
N VAL A 24 -3.42 7.35 -16.97
CA VAL A 24 -2.08 6.78 -17.25
C VAL A 24 -1.05 7.30 -16.25
N ALA A 25 -0.60 6.43 -15.36
CA ALA A 25 0.45 6.71 -14.39
C ALA A 25 1.82 6.15 -14.85
N ASP A 26 2.35 6.64 -15.98
CA ASP A 26 3.69 6.28 -16.47
C ASP A 26 4.73 7.38 -16.14
N PRO A 27 5.55 7.25 -15.08
CA PRO A 27 6.58 8.23 -14.77
C PRO A 27 7.74 8.24 -15.79
N LEU A 28 7.92 7.16 -16.56
CA LEU A 28 8.96 7.09 -17.60
C LEU A 28 8.59 7.89 -18.84
N GLY A 29 7.34 8.33 -18.97
CA GLY A 29 6.90 9.23 -20.04
C GLY A 29 7.67 10.54 -20.09
N ALA A 30 8.36 10.93 -19.00
CA ALA A 30 9.17 12.15 -18.93
C ALA A 30 10.55 11.98 -19.60
N TYR A 31 10.85 10.79 -20.12
CA TYR A 31 12.14 10.47 -20.72
C TYR A 31 11.93 9.83 -22.10
N THR A 32 12.90 10.03 -22.99
CA THR A 32 12.92 9.43 -24.33
C THR A 32 14.21 8.64 -24.56
N GLY A 33 14.22 7.81 -25.62
CA GLY A 33 15.42 7.11 -26.10
C GLY A 33 16.16 6.29 -25.03
N LEU A 34 17.48 6.42 -25.01
CA LEU A 34 18.36 5.71 -24.08
C LEU A 34 18.09 6.06 -22.61
N THR A 35 17.79 7.34 -22.32
CA THR A 35 17.48 7.79 -20.96
C THR A 35 16.27 7.06 -20.40
N ARG A 36 15.21 6.87 -21.19
CA ARG A 36 14.02 6.10 -20.76
C ARG A 36 14.39 4.65 -20.39
N ARG A 37 15.22 4.00 -21.22
CA ARG A 37 15.66 2.62 -20.98
C ARG A 37 16.51 2.50 -19.71
N LEU A 38 17.42 3.43 -19.47
CA LEU A 38 18.25 3.46 -18.25
C LEU A 38 17.40 3.76 -17.01
N ARG A 39 16.42 4.67 -17.12
CA ARG A 39 15.48 5.00 -16.03
C ARG A 39 14.56 3.84 -15.70
N ARG A 40 14.17 3.01 -16.68
CA ARG A 40 13.38 1.80 -16.44
C ARG A 40 14.04 0.87 -15.45
N LEU A 41 15.35 0.62 -15.54
CA LEU A 41 16.05 -0.25 -14.58
C LEU A 41 16.06 0.31 -13.14
N ARG A 42 15.90 1.63 -13.01
CA ARG A 42 15.79 2.32 -11.71
C ARG A 42 14.37 2.42 -11.19
N LEU A 43 13.36 2.22 -12.04
CA LEU A 43 11.97 2.27 -11.63
C LEU A 43 11.66 1.07 -10.74
N LYS A 44 10.91 1.33 -9.67
CA LYS A 44 10.37 0.34 -8.75
C LYS A 44 8.87 0.57 -8.72
N GLU A 45 8.11 -0.45 -9.07
CA GLU A 45 6.65 -0.39 -9.18
C GLU A 45 6.03 -1.47 -8.31
N TRP A 46 4.92 -1.13 -7.66
CA TRP A 46 4.12 -2.11 -6.96
C TRP A 46 2.65 -1.71 -6.90
N VAL A 47 1.81 -2.74 -6.79
CA VAL A 47 0.41 -2.66 -6.41
C VAL A 47 0.22 -3.66 -5.26
N GLY A 48 -0.27 -3.18 -4.13
CA GLY A 48 -0.55 -4.01 -2.97
C GLY A 48 -1.89 -3.67 -2.34
N PHE A 49 -2.34 -4.56 -1.47
CA PHE A 49 -3.53 -4.37 -0.66
C PHE A 49 -3.24 -4.76 0.78
N THR A 50 -3.58 -3.88 1.72
CA THR A 50 -3.73 -4.25 3.14
C THR A 50 -5.20 -4.58 3.36
N LEU A 51 -5.48 -5.82 3.76
CA LEU A 51 -6.84 -6.29 4.01
C LEU A 51 -7.15 -6.12 5.50
N LEU A 52 -8.12 -5.28 5.79
CA LEU A 52 -8.50 -4.86 7.12
C LEU A 52 -9.67 -5.70 7.61
N HIS A 53 -9.36 -6.70 8.45
CA HIS A 53 -10.31 -7.59 9.10
C HIS A 53 -9.96 -7.68 10.60
N PRO A 54 -10.94 -7.71 11.52
CA PRO A 54 -10.69 -7.65 12.96
C PRO A 54 -9.98 -8.88 13.55
N GLU A 55 -10.14 -10.04 12.91
CA GLU A 55 -9.59 -11.32 13.40
C GLU A 55 -8.42 -11.85 12.57
N TRP A 56 -8.22 -11.30 11.36
CA TRP A 56 -7.22 -11.81 10.41
C TRP A 56 -6.45 -10.67 9.78
N TYR A 57 -5.18 -10.54 10.13
CA TYR A 57 -4.34 -9.48 9.58
C TYR A 57 -3.65 -9.97 8.32
N SER A 58 -3.90 -9.31 7.20
CA SER A 58 -3.36 -9.76 5.92
C SER A 58 -2.97 -8.61 5.01
N SER A 59 -1.98 -8.86 4.17
CA SER A 59 -1.66 -7.99 3.05
C SER A 59 -1.06 -8.80 1.92
N LEU A 60 -1.18 -8.27 0.71
CA LEU A 60 -0.58 -8.81 -0.50
C LEU A 60 0.08 -7.70 -1.30
N ILE A 61 1.08 -8.06 -2.11
CA ILE A 61 1.80 -7.13 -2.97
C ILE A 61 2.26 -7.84 -4.23
N ILE A 62 2.15 -7.17 -5.37
CA ILE A 62 2.77 -7.51 -6.65
C ILE A 62 3.76 -6.39 -6.97
N GLN A 63 5.02 -6.73 -7.22
CA GLN A 63 6.09 -5.76 -7.41
C GLN A 63 7.01 -6.11 -8.57
N ASP A 64 7.49 -5.07 -9.27
CA ASP A 64 8.48 -5.18 -10.34
C ASP A 64 9.60 -4.14 -10.15
N ALA A 65 10.83 -4.63 -10.03
CA ALA A 65 12.04 -3.80 -10.05
C ALA A 65 12.70 -3.78 -11.44
N HIS A 66 12.07 -4.39 -12.44
CA HIS A 66 12.47 -4.57 -13.84
C HIS A 66 13.73 -5.42 -14.09
N TYR A 67 14.43 -5.83 -13.05
CA TYR A 67 15.44 -6.90 -13.08
C TYR A 67 15.05 -8.09 -12.20
N LEU A 68 14.14 -7.87 -11.23
CA LEU A 68 13.55 -8.90 -10.37
C LEU A 68 12.12 -8.47 -10.09
N ALA A 69 11.19 -9.39 -10.23
CA ALA A 69 9.80 -9.21 -9.86
C ALA A 69 9.42 -10.21 -8.78
N GLY A 70 8.37 -9.90 -8.03
CA GLY A 70 7.86 -10.80 -7.01
C GLY A 70 6.44 -10.51 -6.63
N SER A 71 5.87 -11.45 -5.89
CA SER A 71 4.59 -11.31 -5.23
C SER A 71 4.66 -11.96 -3.87
N GLU A 72 4.05 -11.33 -2.88
CA GLU A 72 4.03 -11.81 -1.50
C GLU A 72 2.64 -11.63 -0.92
N ILE A 73 2.22 -12.56 -0.07
CA ILE A 73 0.99 -12.48 0.72
C ILE A 73 1.24 -13.07 2.10
N TYR A 74 0.62 -12.49 3.12
CA TYR A 74 0.51 -13.12 4.42
C TYR A 74 -0.91 -13.00 4.98
N ALA A 75 -1.24 -13.93 5.87
CA ALA A 75 -2.43 -13.92 6.70
C ALA A 75 -2.06 -14.38 8.10
N TYR A 76 -2.40 -13.57 9.10
CA TYR A 76 -2.15 -13.82 10.51
C TYR A 76 -3.47 -14.03 11.23
N ASP A 77 -3.63 -15.20 11.83
CA ASP A 77 -4.74 -15.51 12.74
C ASP A 77 -4.49 -14.83 14.07
N ARG A 78 -5.28 -13.80 14.40
CA ARG A 78 -5.15 -13.03 15.64
C ARG A 78 -5.41 -13.90 16.88
N ALA A 79 -6.37 -14.82 16.80
CA ALA A 79 -6.76 -15.67 17.92
C ALA A 79 -5.74 -16.81 18.13
N GLY A 80 -5.32 -17.45 17.04
CA GLY A 80 -4.34 -18.53 17.07
C GLY A 80 -2.89 -18.06 17.24
N GLY A 81 -2.60 -16.80 16.93
CA GLY A 81 -1.24 -16.25 16.94
C GLY A 81 -0.35 -16.81 15.83
N VAL A 82 -0.93 -17.29 14.73
CA VAL A 82 -0.21 -18.00 13.67
C VAL A 82 -0.11 -17.16 12.40
N LEU A 83 1.11 -17.00 11.89
CA LEU A 83 1.40 -16.28 10.65
C LEU A 83 1.60 -17.28 9.49
N HIS A 84 0.78 -17.17 8.46
CA HIS A 84 0.93 -17.90 7.19
C HIS A 84 1.44 -16.98 6.10
N GLN A 85 2.44 -17.40 5.35
CA GLN A 85 3.08 -16.56 4.32
C GLN A 85 3.38 -17.35 3.06
N HIS A 86 3.23 -16.68 1.92
CA HIS A 86 3.69 -17.16 0.62
C HIS A 86 4.38 -16.05 -0.14
N ALA A 87 5.44 -16.40 -0.83
CA ALA A 87 6.22 -15.50 -1.67
C ALA A 87 6.68 -16.24 -2.92
N ALA A 88 6.67 -15.55 -4.05
CA ALA A 88 7.17 -16.05 -5.31
C ALA A 88 7.94 -14.96 -6.05
N ASN A 89 9.04 -15.34 -6.69
CA ASN A 89 9.88 -14.44 -7.48
C ASN A 89 9.82 -14.81 -8.97
N ALA A 90 10.05 -13.84 -9.84
CA ALA A 90 10.11 -14.01 -11.29
C ALA A 90 11.12 -13.04 -11.92
N PRO A 91 11.56 -13.26 -13.17
CA PRO A 91 12.32 -12.26 -13.91
C PRO A 91 11.58 -10.91 -13.98
N GLY A 92 12.31 -9.80 -14.02
CA GLY A 92 11.70 -8.47 -14.14
C GLY A 92 10.82 -8.33 -15.38
N GLY A 93 9.71 -7.59 -15.26
CA GLY A 93 8.70 -7.46 -16.31
C GLY A 93 7.76 -8.66 -16.48
N SER A 94 7.89 -9.71 -15.65
CA SER A 94 6.94 -10.83 -15.65
C SER A 94 5.52 -10.49 -15.15
N PRO A 95 5.33 -9.62 -14.13
CA PRO A 95 4.01 -9.24 -13.68
C PRO A 95 3.32 -8.30 -14.68
N ALA A 96 2.00 -8.38 -14.75
CA ALA A 96 1.20 -7.31 -15.36
C ALA A 96 1.04 -6.18 -14.33
N LEU A 97 1.66 -5.03 -14.57
CA LEU A 97 1.53 -3.81 -13.78
C LEU A 97 1.31 -2.62 -14.73
N PRO A 98 0.12 -2.48 -15.34
CA PRO A 98 -0.12 -1.46 -16.36
C PRO A 98 -0.08 -0.05 -15.75
N ALA A 99 0.33 0.93 -16.56
CA ALA A 99 0.21 2.35 -16.18
C ALA A 99 -1.26 2.79 -16.08
N GLU A 100 -2.15 2.12 -16.81
CA GLU A 100 -3.61 2.23 -16.75
C GLU A 100 -4.17 1.14 -15.83
N LEU A 101 -4.18 1.40 -14.52
CA LEU A 101 -4.53 0.38 -13.52
C LEU A 101 -6.04 0.24 -13.34
N LEU A 102 -6.76 1.35 -13.14
CA LEU A 102 -8.17 1.33 -12.69
C LEU A 102 -9.19 0.93 -13.78
N ASP A 103 -8.72 0.53 -14.96
CA ASP A 103 -9.55 -0.08 -16.01
C ASP A 103 -8.79 -1.23 -16.69
N GLY A 104 -8.07 -2.00 -15.86
CA GLY A 104 -7.18 -3.05 -16.31
C GLY A 104 -7.01 -4.14 -15.26
N ALA A 105 -5.91 -4.89 -15.39
CA ALA A 105 -5.58 -5.96 -14.45
C ALA A 105 -4.11 -5.89 -14.04
N CYS A 106 -3.88 -6.03 -12.74
CA CYS A 106 -2.58 -6.36 -12.19
C CYS A 106 -2.52 -7.85 -11.88
N ARG A 107 -1.45 -8.56 -12.26
CA ARG A 107 -1.38 -10.02 -12.06
C ARG A 107 0.05 -10.50 -11.92
N PHE A 108 0.24 -11.46 -11.02
CA PHE A 108 1.44 -12.24 -10.87
C PHE A 108 1.10 -13.73 -10.88
N GLU A 109 1.82 -14.50 -11.69
CA GLU A 109 1.64 -15.96 -11.75
C GLU A 109 2.94 -16.74 -11.87
N ARG A 110 2.97 -17.86 -11.15
CA ARG A 110 3.94 -18.94 -11.22
C ARG A 110 3.21 -20.27 -11.00
N ASP A 111 3.92 -21.36 -11.22
CA ASP A 111 3.39 -22.69 -10.88
C ASP A 111 2.96 -22.73 -9.41
N GLY A 112 1.70 -23.11 -9.18
CA GLY A 112 1.08 -23.12 -7.84
C GLY A 112 0.91 -21.76 -7.15
N TYR A 113 1.07 -20.62 -7.83
CA TYR A 113 0.94 -19.30 -7.23
C TYR A 113 0.30 -18.30 -8.20
N ARG A 114 -0.90 -17.81 -7.88
CA ARG A 114 -1.59 -16.74 -8.62
C ARG A 114 -2.16 -15.69 -7.67
N ILE A 115 -1.87 -14.42 -7.97
CA ILE A 115 -2.62 -13.27 -7.46
C ILE A 115 -3.01 -12.41 -8.66
N ALA A 116 -4.29 -12.06 -8.78
CA ALA A 116 -4.82 -11.19 -9.80
C ALA A 116 -5.74 -10.13 -9.20
N CYS A 117 -5.56 -8.87 -9.57
CA CYS A 117 -6.40 -7.75 -9.20
C CYS A 117 -6.98 -7.14 -10.48
N THR A 118 -8.30 -7.15 -10.62
CA THR A 118 -8.99 -6.57 -11.78
C THR A 118 -9.79 -5.35 -11.36
N PHE A 119 -9.75 -4.30 -12.18
CA PHE A 119 -10.39 -3.03 -11.90
C PHE A 119 -11.33 -2.69 -13.04
N HIS A 120 -12.58 -2.38 -12.70
CA HIS A 120 -13.58 -1.93 -13.65
C HIS A 120 -14.07 -0.53 -13.27
N ALA A 121 -13.53 0.51 -13.92
CA ALA A 121 -13.89 1.89 -13.64
C ALA A 121 -15.38 2.16 -13.89
N ALA A 122 -15.94 1.60 -14.97
CA ALA A 122 -17.32 1.86 -15.38
C ALA A 122 -18.36 1.32 -14.38
N SER A 123 -18.11 0.18 -13.75
CA SER A 123 -19.02 -0.40 -12.75
C SER A 123 -18.68 0.03 -11.32
N GLY A 124 -17.48 0.59 -11.08
CA GLY A 124 -16.98 0.89 -9.74
C GLY A 124 -16.72 -0.37 -8.90
N ARG A 125 -16.47 -1.51 -9.55
CA ARG A 125 -16.23 -2.79 -8.86
C ARG A 125 -14.84 -3.30 -9.20
N HIS A 126 -14.06 -3.61 -8.18
CA HIS A 126 -12.73 -4.19 -8.34
C HIS A 126 -12.73 -5.57 -7.70
N ARG A 127 -11.81 -6.43 -8.10
CA ARG A 127 -11.76 -7.80 -7.58
C ARG A 127 -10.33 -8.24 -7.34
N ILE A 128 -10.10 -8.88 -6.20
CA ILE A 128 -8.86 -9.54 -5.84
C ILE A 128 -9.13 -11.05 -5.86
N GLU A 129 -8.39 -11.77 -6.70
CA GLU A 129 -8.39 -13.23 -6.78
C GLU A 129 -7.03 -13.76 -6.32
N VAL A 130 -7.07 -14.73 -5.40
CA VAL A 130 -5.89 -15.42 -4.88
C VAL A 130 -6.08 -16.93 -5.07
N ASP A 131 -5.10 -17.61 -5.65
CA ASP A 131 -5.06 -19.08 -5.70
C ASP A 131 -3.59 -19.53 -5.58
N ILE A 132 -3.24 -19.96 -4.38
CA ILE A 132 -1.88 -20.34 -4.01
C ILE A 132 -1.91 -21.72 -3.36
N ALA A 133 -1.14 -22.65 -3.92
CA ALA A 133 -1.02 -24.01 -3.43
C ALA A 133 -0.34 -24.05 -2.06
N ALA A 134 -0.60 -25.12 -1.31
CA ALA A 134 0.11 -25.37 -0.07
C ALA A 134 1.60 -25.63 -0.35
N THR A 135 2.44 -25.22 0.59
CA THR A 135 3.87 -25.56 0.64
C THR A 135 4.12 -26.43 1.87
N PRO A 136 5.32 -27.03 2.03
CA PRO A 136 5.66 -27.79 3.24
C PRO A 136 5.56 -26.99 4.53
N THR A 137 5.60 -25.64 4.47
CA THR A 137 5.63 -24.77 5.65
C THR A 137 4.40 -23.85 5.77
N SER A 138 3.55 -23.76 4.74
CA SER A 138 2.37 -22.89 4.74
C SER A 138 1.18 -23.58 4.06
N PRO A 139 -0.04 -23.48 4.63
CA PRO A 139 -1.25 -24.03 4.02
C PRO A 139 -1.59 -23.29 2.71
N ALA A 140 -2.46 -23.87 1.87
CA ALA A 140 -2.96 -23.21 0.67
C ALA A 140 -3.73 -21.92 1.04
N VAL A 141 -3.68 -20.92 0.15
CA VAL A 141 -4.45 -19.68 0.29
C VAL A 141 -5.30 -19.48 -0.95
N ARG A 142 -6.61 -19.33 -0.76
CA ARG A 142 -7.56 -19.03 -1.84
C ARG A 142 -8.41 -17.84 -1.47
N GLY A 143 -8.80 -17.03 -2.44
CA GLY A 143 -9.61 -15.87 -2.14
C GLY A 143 -10.28 -15.27 -3.36
N ASP A 144 -11.46 -14.74 -3.12
CA ASP A 144 -12.23 -13.98 -4.08
C ASP A 144 -12.91 -12.85 -3.31
N LEU A 145 -12.33 -11.67 -3.42
CA LEU A 145 -12.80 -10.47 -2.77
C LEU A 145 -13.22 -9.46 -3.82
N GLU A 146 -14.36 -8.85 -3.61
CA GLU A 146 -14.86 -7.78 -4.43
C GLU A 146 -14.87 -6.48 -3.62
N LEU A 147 -14.43 -5.39 -4.26
CA LEU A 147 -14.21 -4.10 -3.65
C LEU A 147 -15.17 -3.06 -4.27
N ASP A 148 -15.80 -2.26 -3.42
CA ASP A 148 -16.72 -1.21 -3.83
C ASP A 148 -16.03 0.15 -3.94
N ALA A 149 -15.76 0.61 -5.17
CA ALA A 149 -15.17 1.91 -5.43
C ALA A 149 -16.17 3.08 -5.23
N GLY A 150 -17.48 2.82 -5.29
CA GLY A 150 -18.51 3.82 -5.04
C GLY A 150 -18.62 4.21 -3.57
N ALA A 151 -18.16 3.34 -2.68
CA ALA A 151 -18.14 3.55 -1.22
C ALA A 151 -16.71 3.68 -0.65
N ALA A 152 -15.72 3.90 -1.51
CA ALA A 152 -14.32 4.05 -1.09
C ALA A 152 -14.04 5.41 -0.42
N THR A 153 -12.89 5.52 0.25
CA THR A 153 -12.35 6.82 0.66
C THR A 153 -12.05 7.71 -0.54
N ALA A 154 -12.02 9.03 -0.33
CA ALA A 154 -11.43 9.92 -1.33
C ALA A 154 -9.97 9.50 -1.65
N PRO A 155 -9.55 9.60 -2.92
CA PRO A 155 -8.25 9.09 -3.33
C PRO A 155 -7.11 9.95 -2.77
N LEU A 156 -6.11 9.31 -2.18
CA LEU A 156 -4.80 9.91 -2.01
C LEU A 156 -4.06 9.72 -3.34
N SER A 157 -3.70 10.78 -4.05
CA SER A 157 -2.80 10.69 -5.21
C SER A 157 -1.74 11.78 -5.16
N VAL A 158 -0.47 11.37 -5.17
CA VAL A 158 0.66 12.29 -4.97
C VAL A 158 1.75 11.99 -5.99
N SER A 159 2.25 13.02 -6.66
CA SER A 159 3.45 12.98 -7.48
C SER A 159 4.46 13.96 -6.92
N SER A 160 5.58 13.46 -6.40
CA SER A 160 6.53 14.23 -5.60
C SER A 160 7.97 13.99 -6.03
N ARG A 161 8.79 15.03 -5.92
CA ARG A 161 10.25 14.91 -6.11
C ARG A 161 10.89 14.44 -4.81
N LEU A 162 11.85 13.53 -4.94
CA LEU A 162 12.65 13.05 -3.82
C LEU A 162 14.10 13.51 -4.02
N PRO A 163 14.92 13.61 -2.95
CA PRO A 163 16.35 13.79 -3.09
C PRO A 163 16.96 12.70 -4.00
N GLY A 164 17.39 13.08 -5.20
CA GLY A 164 17.97 12.14 -6.19
C GLY A 164 16.95 11.21 -6.89
N GLY A 165 15.66 11.51 -6.80
CA GLY A 165 14.59 10.63 -7.25
C GLY A 165 13.23 11.30 -7.43
N SER A 166 12.20 10.47 -7.54
CA SER A 166 10.80 10.92 -7.60
C SER A 166 9.87 9.77 -7.28
N MET A 167 8.67 10.08 -6.81
CA MET A 167 7.63 9.09 -6.52
C MET A 167 6.27 9.50 -7.05
N TYR A 168 5.50 8.51 -7.44
CA TYR A 168 4.06 8.63 -7.63
C TYR A 168 3.39 7.57 -6.77
N THR A 169 2.32 7.94 -6.07
CA THR A 169 1.48 6.99 -5.35
C THR A 169 0.01 7.28 -5.54
N HIS A 170 -0.78 6.23 -5.45
CA HIS A 170 -2.22 6.30 -5.32
C HIS A 170 -2.70 5.29 -4.27
N LYS A 171 -3.53 5.76 -3.34
CA LYS A 171 -4.11 4.93 -2.28
C LYS A 171 -5.57 5.26 -2.04
N ALA A 172 -6.36 4.25 -1.73
CA ALA A 172 -7.75 4.36 -1.33
C ALA A 172 -8.16 3.12 -0.54
N ALA A 173 -9.06 3.27 0.43
CA ALA A 173 -9.65 2.15 1.16
C ALA A 173 -11.04 1.85 0.60
N PHE A 174 -11.28 0.58 0.28
CA PHE A 174 -12.52 0.10 -0.33
C PHE A 174 -13.25 -0.86 0.63
N PRO A 175 -14.56 -0.72 0.84
CA PRO A 175 -15.37 -1.79 1.41
C PRO A 175 -15.16 -3.09 0.64
N ALA A 176 -14.84 -4.16 1.37
CA ALA A 176 -14.49 -5.45 0.80
C ALA A 176 -15.53 -6.49 1.18
N ARG A 177 -15.91 -7.34 0.23
CA ARG A 177 -16.75 -8.50 0.49
C ARG A 177 -16.29 -9.74 -0.23
N GLY A 178 -16.61 -10.89 0.33
CA GLY A 178 -16.25 -12.17 -0.27
C GLY A 178 -15.58 -13.07 0.74
N VAL A 179 -14.77 -14.01 0.26
CA VAL A 179 -14.19 -15.03 1.12
C VAL A 179 -12.71 -15.19 0.81
N MET A 180 -11.89 -15.21 1.86
CA MET A 180 -10.56 -15.81 1.81
C MET A 180 -10.53 -17.11 2.60
N ARG A 181 -9.68 -18.04 2.19
CA ARG A 181 -9.44 -19.31 2.87
C ARG A 181 -7.94 -19.49 3.07
N VAL A 182 -7.56 -19.86 4.29
CA VAL A 182 -6.17 -20.18 4.66
C VAL A 182 -6.18 -21.58 5.26
N GLY A 183 -5.77 -22.57 4.47
CA GLY A 183 -6.02 -23.98 4.79
C GLY A 183 -7.53 -24.24 4.93
N ASP A 184 -7.95 -24.72 6.10
CA ASP A 184 -9.35 -24.99 6.43
C ASP A 184 -10.07 -23.76 7.02
N ALA A 185 -9.34 -22.71 7.40
CA ALA A 185 -9.94 -21.50 7.94
C ALA A 185 -10.63 -20.70 6.84
N GLU A 186 -11.91 -20.38 7.04
CA GLU A 186 -12.70 -19.49 6.17
C GLU A 186 -12.82 -18.12 6.81
N ILE A 187 -12.50 -17.08 6.05
CA ILE A 187 -12.50 -15.68 6.48
C ILE A 187 -13.51 -14.94 5.61
N LEU A 188 -14.66 -14.60 6.19
CA LEU A 188 -15.73 -13.88 5.51
C LEU A 188 -15.50 -12.38 5.63
N PHE A 189 -15.37 -11.72 4.47
CA PHE A 189 -15.33 -10.27 4.38
C PHE A 189 -16.75 -9.70 4.26
N ASP A 190 -17.12 -8.83 5.20
CA ASP A 190 -18.37 -8.08 5.22
C ASP A 190 -18.10 -6.61 4.87
N PRO A 191 -18.70 -6.05 3.82
CA PRO A 191 -18.40 -4.69 3.38
C PRO A 191 -18.86 -3.61 4.37
N ALA A 192 -19.70 -3.94 5.36
CA ALA A 192 -20.04 -3.03 6.45
C ALA A 192 -18.95 -2.94 7.53
N ARG A 193 -18.01 -3.89 7.54
CA ARG A 193 -16.99 -4.06 8.59
C ARG A 193 -15.55 -4.00 8.05
N ASP A 194 -15.32 -4.59 6.90
CA ASP A 194 -13.99 -4.90 6.40
C ASP A 194 -13.63 -4.06 5.17
N LEU A 195 -12.35 -3.71 5.08
CA LEU A 195 -11.84 -2.84 4.03
C LEU A 195 -10.61 -3.47 3.35
N ALA A 196 -10.29 -3.02 2.15
CA ALA A 196 -9.00 -3.25 1.51
C ALA A 196 -8.37 -1.91 1.13
N VAL A 197 -7.17 -1.63 1.64
CA VAL A 197 -6.42 -0.42 1.30
C VAL A 197 -5.51 -0.72 0.13
N LEU A 198 -5.82 -0.15 -1.04
CA LEU A 198 -4.93 -0.16 -2.21
C LEU A 198 -3.70 0.70 -1.93
N ASP A 199 -2.53 0.17 -2.26
CA ASP A 199 -1.29 0.91 -2.40
C ASP A 199 -0.69 0.69 -3.79
N GLU A 200 -0.89 1.66 -4.67
CA GLU A 200 -0.15 1.75 -5.93
C GLU A 200 1.01 2.73 -5.76
N HIS A 201 2.19 2.32 -6.22
CA HIS A 201 3.37 3.16 -6.17
C HIS A 201 4.30 2.93 -7.37
N ARG A 202 4.88 4.02 -7.87
CA ARG A 202 5.88 4.01 -8.95
C ARG A 202 6.96 5.02 -8.66
N SER A 203 8.16 4.54 -8.41
CA SER A 203 9.24 5.38 -7.87
C SER A 203 10.58 5.16 -8.51
N LEU A 204 11.23 6.27 -8.84
CA LEU A 204 12.66 6.34 -9.12
C LEU A 204 13.36 6.67 -7.81
N LEU A 205 13.62 5.64 -7.00
CA LEU A 205 14.23 5.82 -5.68
C LEU A 205 15.72 6.19 -5.80
N PRO A 206 16.27 6.96 -4.84
CA PRO A 206 17.72 7.06 -4.69
C PRO A 206 18.30 5.70 -4.32
N TYR A 207 19.57 5.46 -4.71
CA TYR A 207 20.24 4.19 -4.47
C TYR A 207 20.20 3.79 -2.99
N ARG A 208 20.37 4.75 -2.07
CA ARG A 208 20.11 4.56 -0.64
C ARG A 208 18.78 5.19 -0.28
N THR A 209 17.83 4.36 0.13
CA THR A 209 16.50 4.82 0.54
C THR A 209 16.16 4.29 1.93
N ARG A 210 15.41 5.10 2.67
CA ARG A 210 14.80 4.70 3.93
C ARG A 210 13.43 5.34 4.04
N TRP A 211 12.49 4.64 4.66
CA TRP A 211 11.24 5.24 5.07
C TRP A 211 10.63 4.50 6.25
N LEU A 212 9.79 5.22 6.97
CA LEU A 212 8.72 4.67 7.78
C LEU A 212 7.41 4.96 7.07
N TRP A 213 6.48 4.03 7.15
CA TRP A 213 5.16 4.18 6.56
C TRP A 213 4.14 3.47 7.44
N GLY A 214 2.91 3.95 7.45
CA GLY A 214 1.81 3.21 8.06
C GLY A 214 0.48 3.59 7.44
N THR A 215 -0.47 2.67 7.55
CA THR A 215 -1.84 2.90 7.10
C THR A 215 -2.82 2.08 7.93
N PHE A 216 -3.99 2.65 8.13
CA PHE A 216 -5.14 1.97 8.70
C PHE A 216 -6.43 2.66 8.22
N ALA A 217 -7.52 1.91 8.21
CA ALA A 217 -8.84 2.45 7.95
C ALA A 217 -9.90 1.61 8.68
N THR A 218 -11.04 2.21 8.94
CA THR A 218 -12.21 1.55 9.53
C THR A 218 -13.48 2.09 8.90
N PRO A 219 -14.54 1.29 8.74
CA PRO A 219 -15.83 1.82 8.30
C PRO A 219 -16.37 2.87 9.28
N ALA A 220 -17.04 3.89 8.74
CA ALA A 220 -17.85 4.82 9.51
C ALA A 220 -19.16 5.12 8.77
N GLY A 221 -20.13 5.73 9.47
CA GLY A 221 -21.51 5.85 8.97
C GLY A 221 -21.65 6.53 7.60
N THR A 222 -20.77 7.46 7.26
CA THR A 222 -20.78 8.22 6.00
C THR A 222 -19.68 7.79 5.02
N GLY A 223 -19.00 6.68 5.28
CA GLY A 223 -17.88 6.16 4.48
C GLY A 223 -16.66 5.81 5.35
N PRO A 224 -15.65 5.11 4.79
CA PRO A 224 -14.48 4.73 5.56
C PRO A 224 -13.65 5.93 6.00
N VAL A 225 -13.03 5.81 7.17
CA VAL A 225 -12.14 6.82 7.77
C VAL A 225 -10.83 6.17 8.20
N GLY A 226 -9.75 6.93 8.27
CA GLY A 226 -8.43 6.37 8.58
C GLY A 226 -7.31 7.33 8.29
N ALA A 227 -6.10 6.80 8.18
CA ALA A 227 -4.94 7.59 7.82
C ALA A 227 -3.92 6.76 7.04
N ASN A 228 -3.18 7.45 6.17
CA ASN A 228 -1.95 6.95 5.57
C ASN A 228 -0.86 7.95 5.89
N PHE A 229 0.33 7.51 6.29
CA PHE A 229 1.39 8.42 6.69
C PHE A 229 2.77 7.83 6.42
N ALA A 230 3.71 8.69 6.08
CA ALA A 230 5.09 8.33 5.81
C ALA A 230 6.06 9.33 6.43
N ALA A 231 7.27 8.86 6.71
CA ALA A 231 8.43 9.68 7.00
C ALA A 231 9.61 9.20 6.17
N ARG A 232 10.16 10.07 5.32
CA ARG A 232 11.28 9.75 4.42
C ARG A 232 12.21 10.97 4.27
N PRO A 233 13.37 10.84 3.60
CA PRO A 233 14.15 12.01 3.20
C PRO A 233 13.41 12.82 2.12
N GLU A 234 13.21 14.10 2.38
CA GLU A 234 12.31 14.97 1.60
C GLU A 234 13.03 16.20 1.05
N LEU A 235 12.42 16.85 0.06
CA LEU A 235 12.80 18.17 -0.41
C LEU A 235 11.82 19.21 0.15
N PRO A 236 12.30 20.38 0.63
CA PRO A 236 11.41 21.41 1.17
C PRO A 236 10.31 21.80 0.19
N GLY A 237 9.06 21.74 0.65
CA GLY A 237 7.88 22.16 -0.11
C GLY A 237 7.33 21.13 -1.10
N GLU A 238 7.94 19.95 -1.24
CA GLU A 238 7.35 18.86 -2.01
C GLU A 238 6.20 18.18 -1.22
N PRO A 239 5.12 17.76 -1.89
CA PRO A 239 4.00 17.11 -1.23
C PRO A 239 4.36 15.69 -0.79
N GLU A 240 3.92 15.30 0.40
CA GLU A 240 4.07 13.94 0.91
C GLU A 240 2.81 13.09 0.78
N GLU A 241 2.94 11.78 0.98
CA GLU A 241 1.84 10.81 0.95
C GLU A 241 1.06 10.71 2.28
N SER A 242 1.22 11.67 3.21
CA SER A 242 0.54 11.63 4.50
C SER A 242 -0.84 12.29 4.49
N CYS A 243 -1.92 11.59 4.83
CA CYS A 243 -3.28 12.13 4.88
C CYS A 243 -4.15 11.49 5.95
N LEU A 244 -5.19 12.21 6.33
CA LEU A 244 -6.39 11.64 6.93
C LEU A 244 -7.41 11.33 5.83
N TRP A 245 -8.00 10.16 5.90
CA TRP A 245 -9.27 9.89 5.25
C TRP A 245 -10.38 10.22 6.24
N THR A 246 -11.13 11.27 5.91
CA THR A 246 -12.38 11.64 6.59
C THR A 246 -13.52 11.40 5.61
N PRO A 247 -14.80 11.41 6.04
CA PRO A 247 -15.91 11.12 5.15
C PRO A 247 -15.88 11.97 3.86
N GLY A 248 -15.63 11.29 2.73
CA GLY A 248 -15.56 11.92 1.41
C GLY A 248 -14.35 12.82 1.15
N ARG A 249 -13.34 12.89 2.04
CA ARG A 249 -12.16 13.75 1.84
C ARG A 249 -10.84 13.04 2.15
N CYS A 250 -9.82 13.43 1.38
CA CYS A 250 -8.42 13.10 1.64
C CYS A 250 -7.73 14.39 2.09
N GLU A 251 -7.61 14.55 3.41
CA GLU A 251 -7.08 15.77 4.01
C GLU A 251 -5.56 15.61 4.21
N PRO A 252 -4.71 16.49 3.64
CA PRO A 252 -3.26 16.41 3.82
C PRO A 252 -2.89 16.56 5.30
N LEU A 253 -1.88 15.81 5.74
CA LEU A 253 -1.19 16.00 7.03
C LEU A 253 0.13 16.74 6.81
N SER A 254 0.56 17.50 7.82
CA SER A 254 1.95 17.93 7.95
C SER A 254 2.88 16.74 8.22
N ASP A 255 4.19 16.98 8.37
CA ASP A 255 5.17 15.92 8.71
C ASP A 255 4.69 15.08 9.90
N VAL A 256 4.98 13.78 9.83
CA VAL A 256 4.57 12.77 10.83
C VAL A 256 5.80 12.23 11.53
N GLU A 257 5.78 12.27 12.85
CA GLU A 257 6.78 11.68 13.71
C GLU A 257 6.38 10.24 14.07
N PHE A 258 7.35 9.34 14.04
CA PHE A 258 7.23 7.96 14.48
C PHE A 258 8.15 7.75 15.68
N ALA A 259 7.58 7.58 16.86
CA ALA A 259 8.29 7.43 18.12
C ALA A 259 8.07 6.00 18.69
N PRO A 260 8.91 5.02 18.32
CA PRO A 260 8.87 3.71 18.95
C PRO A 260 9.34 3.83 20.41
N ALA A 261 8.67 3.12 21.32
CA ALA A 261 8.98 3.15 22.76
C ALA A 261 10.37 2.56 23.10
N SER A 262 10.96 1.79 22.18
CA SER A 262 12.31 1.26 22.32
C SER A 262 12.96 0.97 20.96
N THR A 263 14.15 0.38 20.96
CA THR A 263 14.81 -0.10 19.74
C THR A 263 14.28 -1.44 19.22
N ASP A 264 13.42 -2.14 19.99
CA ASP A 264 12.70 -3.32 19.51
C ASP A 264 11.60 -2.88 18.53
N PRO A 265 11.62 -3.31 17.26
CA PRO A 265 10.57 -3.00 16.30
C PRO A 265 9.16 -3.40 16.76
N SER A 266 9.04 -4.43 17.60
CA SER A 266 7.75 -4.90 18.13
C SER A 266 7.23 -4.05 19.29
N ALA A 267 8.01 -3.09 19.79
CA ALA A 267 7.54 -2.15 20.81
C ALA A 267 6.41 -1.27 20.24
N THR A 268 5.58 -0.73 21.12
CA THR A 268 4.53 0.23 20.78
C THR A 268 5.11 1.48 20.12
N TRP A 269 4.40 2.06 19.14
CA TRP A 269 4.80 3.27 18.44
C TRP A 269 3.78 4.38 18.69
N HIS A 270 4.22 5.53 19.18
CA HIS A 270 3.42 6.74 19.12
C HIS A 270 3.67 7.42 17.77
N ILE A 271 2.60 7.79 17.08
CA ILE A 271 2.65 8.38 15.75
C ILE A 271 1.78 9.63 15.76
N ALA A 272 2.41 10.77 15.50
CA ALA A 272 1.73 12.06 15.57
C ALA A 272 2.16 12.99 14.42
N SER A 273 1.21 13.75 13.89
CA SER A 273 1.51 14.82 12.92
C SER A 273 1.83 16.13 13.64
N ARG A 274 2.71 16.95 13.04
CA ARG A 274 3.10 18.25 13.62
C ARG A 274 1.93 19.25 13.77
N ASP A 275 0.93 19.16 12.91
CA ASP A 275 -0.31 19.93 12.99
C ASP A 275 -1.30 19.40 14.05
N GLY A 276 -0.94 18.31 14.76
CA GLY A 276 -1.74 17.72 15.84
C GLY A 276 -2.99 16.98 15.36
N ARG A 277 -3.15 16.76 14.06
CA ARG A 277 -4.36 16.15 13.48
C ARG A 277 -4.32 14.62 13.44
N LEU A 278 -3.14 14.03 13.52
CA LEU A 278 -2.93 12.61 13.77
C LEU A 278 -2.29 12.48 15.15
N ASP A 279 -2.89 11.68 16.02
CA ASP A 279 -2.32 11.34 17.33
C ASP A 279 -2.78 9.93 17.70
N VAL A 280 -1.96 8.94 17.35
CA VAL A 280 -2.30 7.52 17.49
C VAL A 280 -1.15 6.71 18.06
N VAL A 281 -1.51 5.62 18.70
CA VAL A 281 -0.61 4.59 19.20
C VAL A 281 -0.83 3.32 18.38
N PHE A 282 0.24 2.83 17.77
CA PHE A 282 0.26 1.53 17.10
C PHE A 282 0.87 0.47 18.02
N GLN A 283 0.13 -0.60 18.24
CA GLN A 283 0.56 -1.76 19.01
C GLN A 283 0.82 -2.92 18.05
N PRO A 284 2.08 -3.27 17.77
CA PRO A 284 2.41 -4.42 16.94
C PRO A 284 1.94 -5.73 17.59
N GLU A 285 1.34 -6.61 16.81
CA GLU A 285 0.98 -7.99 17.23
C GLU A 285 1.82 -9.05 16.50
N GLY A 286 2.43 -8.68 15.37
CA GLY A 286 3.40 -9.51 14.69
C GLY A 286 4.14 -8.76 13.60
N ARG A 287 4.99 -9.49 12.88
CA ARG A 287 5.83 -8.91 11.84
C ARG A 287 6.10 -9.87 10.70
N LYS A 288 6.07 -9.33 9.48
CA LYS A 288 6.68 -9.92 8.30
C LYS A 288 8.02 -9.24 8.04
N ARG A 289 9.10 -10.02 7.95
CA ARG A 289 10.45 -9.49 7.71
C ARG A 289 10.98 -9.99 6.36
N VAL A 290 11.52 -9.07 5.58
CA VAL A 290 12.29 -9.38 4.36
C VAL A 290 13.68 -8.80 4.53
N LYS A 291 14.69 -9.67 4.56
CA LYS A 291 16.09 -9.25 4.67
C LYS A 291 16.94 -9.97 3.63
N HIS A 292 17.46 -9.21 2.67
CA HIS A 292 18.42 -9.72 1.70
C HIS A 292 19.65 -8.83 1.65
N ASN A 293 20.82 -9.44 1.49
CA ASN A 293 22.08 -8.74 1.28
C ASN A 293 22.86 -9.46 0.17
N LEU A 294 22.98 -8.82 -0.97
CA LEU A 294 23.66 -9.31 -2.18
C LEU A 294 24.86 -8.42 -2.51
N GLY A 295 25.51 -7.87 -1.48
CA GLY A 295 26.68 -6.99 -1.63
C GLY A 295 26.29 -5.59 -2.08
N LEU A 296 26.13 -5.37 -3.39
CA LEU A 296 25.72 -4.08 -3.97
C LEU A 296 24.23 -3.78 -3.75
N PHE A 297 23.41 -4.80 -3.56
CA PHE A 297 21.99 -4.64 -3.24
C PHE A 297 21.73 -5.13 -1.82
N ALA A 298 20.92 -4.40 -1.07
CA ALA A 298 20.47 -4.85 0.25
C ALA A 298 19.09 -4.30 0.55
N ILE A 299 18.29 -5.08 1.25
CA ILE A 299 17.01 -4.66 1.79
C ILE A 299 16.92 -5.18 3.23
N ASP A 300 16.61 -4.29 4.17
CA ASP A 300 16.19 -4.61 5.52
C ASP A 300 14.81 -3.97 5.68
N TYR A 301 13.80 -4.81 5.47
CA TYR A 301 12.40 -4.44 5.47
C TYR A 301 11.66 -5.23 6.54
N PHE A 302 10.79 -4.55 7.26
CA PHE A 302 9.74 -5.21 8.01
C PHE A 302 8.43 -4.47 7.85
N GLN A 303 7.36 -5.25 7.86
CA GLN A 303 5.99 -4.77 8.02
C GLN A 303 5.46 -5.38 9.31
N LEU A 304 5.15 -4.50 10.24
CA LEU A 304 4.40 -4.82 11.44
C LEU A 304 2.93 -4.76 11.10
N PHE A 305 2.17 -5.68 11.65
CA PHE A 305 0.72 -5.65 11.66
C PHE A 305 0.25 -5.68 13.10
N GLY A 306 -0.88 -5.02 13.35
CA GLY A 306 -1.38 -4.81 14.70
C GLY A 306 -2.50 -3.79 14.66
N HIS A 307 -2.74 -3.11 15.78
CA HIS A 307 -3.88 -2.24 15.91
C HIS A 307 -3.49 -0.82 16.33
N TYR A 308 -4.30 0.13 15.89
CA TYR A 308 -4.21 1.54 16.20
C TYR A 308 -5.28 1.93 17.23
N HIS A 309 -4.89 2.81 18.15
CA HIS A 309 -5.80 3.54 19.05
C HIS A 309 -5.43 5.02 19.07
N GLY A 310 -6.39 5.92 19.23
CA GLY A 310 -6.11 7.35 19.37
C GLY A 310 -7.18 8.20 18.70
N VAL A 311 -6.77 9.32 18.08
CA VAL A 311 -7.70 10.28 17.50
C VAL A 311 -7.18 10.85 16.18
N LEU A 312 -8.09 11.02 15.23
CA LEU A 312 -7.91 11.79 14.01
C LEU A 312 -8.72 13.08 14.11
N ARG A 313 -8.09 14.24 13.92
CA ARG A 313 -8.75 15.55 13.99
C ARG A 313 -8.99 16.06 12.57
N GLY A 314 -10.12 15.64 12.02
CA GLY A 314 -10.57 16.03 10.68
C GLY A 314 -11.17 17.43 10.67
N ALA A 315 -11.41 17.97 9.47
CA ALA A 315 -12.01 19.30 9.34
C ALA A 315 -13.43 19.41 9.95
N ASP A 316 -14.18 18.30 10.00
CA ASP A 316 -15.55 18.26 10.56
C ASP A 316 -15.61 17.77 12.01
N GLY A 317 -14.46 17.49 12.64
CA GLY A 317 -14.37 17.04 14.02
C GLY A 317 -13.44 15.85 14.23
N ASP A 318 -13.38 15.44 15.50
CA ASP A 318 -12.52 14.36 15.97
C ASP A 318 -13.17 12.99 15.71
N ILE A 319 -12.36 12.05 15.24
CA ILE A 319 -12.72 10.66 14.99
C ILE A 319 -11.87 9.81 15.92
N GLU A 320 -12.54 9.12 16.84
CA GLU A 320 -11.88 8.20 17.76
C GLU A 320 -11.53 6.89 17.07
N ILE A 321 -10.29 6.45 17.25
CA ILE A 321 -9.76 5.20 16.72
C ILE A 321 -9.59 4.22 17.88
N LYS A 322 -10.25 3.06 17.80
CA LYS A 322 -10.24 2.02 18.83
C LYS A 322 -10.07 0.66 18.18
N ASP A 323 -8.98 -0.02 18.51
CA ASP A 323 -8.64 -1.38 18.06
C ASP A 323 -8.75 -1.55 16.52
N VAL A 324 -8.27 -0.55 15.77
CA VAL A 324 -8.36 -0.58 14.30
C VAL A 324 -7.13 -1.25 13.72
N HIS A 325 -7.31 -2.37 13.02
CA HIS A 325 -6.23 -3.04 12.32
C HIS A 325 -5.56 -2.10 11.31
N GLY A 326 -4.23 -2.16 11.27
CA GLY A 326 -3.42 -1.57 10.22
C GLY A 326 -1.99 -2.09 10.24
N VAL A 327 -1.16 -1.44 9.45
CA VAL A 327 0.24 -1.83 9.28
C VAL A 327 1.17 -0.65 9.50
N CYS A 328 2.36 -0.95 10.01
CA CYS A 328 3.47 0.00 10.13
C CYS A 328 4.74 -0.66 9.57
N GLU A 329 5.45 0.04 8.70
CA GLU A 329 6.58 -0.48 7.94
C GLU A 329 7.84 0.31 8.21
N SER A 330 8.97 -0.39 8.18
CA SER A 330 10.27 0.23 8.04
C SER A 330 11.02 -0.39 6.89
N MET A 331 11.55 0.48 6.03
CA MET A 331 12.43 0.07 4.95
C MET A 331 13.77 0.78 5.06
N ARG A 332 14.84 0.01 4.90
CA ARG A 332 16.17 0.51 4.55
C ARG A 332 16.70 -0.31 3.39
N ALA A 333 17.03 0.34 2.28
CA ALA A 333 17.46 -0.37 1.10
C ALA A 333 18.60 0.31 0.33
N ARG A 334 19.36 -0.54 -0.36
CA ARG A 334 20.35 -0.24 -1.38
C ARG A 334 19.88 -0.92 -2.67
N LEU A 335 19.33 -0.15 -3.61
CA LEU A 335 18.60 -0.61 -4.79
C LEU A 335 19.10 0.04 -6.07
#